data_AF-A0A7C0V3D6-F1
#
_entry.id   AF-A0A7C0V3D6-F1
#
_cell.length_a   1.000
_cell.length_b   1.000
_cell.length_c   1.000
_cell.angle_alpha   90.00
_cell.angle_beta   90.00
_cell.angle_gamma   90.00
#
_symmetry.space_group_name_H-M   'P 1'
#
loop_
_entity.id
_entity.type
_entity.pdbx_description
1 polymer ?
#
loop_
_entity_poly.entity_id
_entity_poly.type
_entity_poly.pdbx_seq_one_letter_code
_entity_poly.pdbx_strand_id
1 'polypeptide(L)'
;DMFRTVCKVGSGFTDKDLAELPEKLREYRIEHKHPRVDALLEADVWFEPAVVIEVIGDEITLSPTHTCAFNVIREGSGLAIRFPRFTGRWRTDKGPEDATRVKEIIDMYRAQLKAITK
;
A
#
# COMPACT_ATOMS: atom_id res chain seq x y z
N ASP A 1 -5.43 8.94 11.77
CA ASP A 1 -5.66 8.64 10.33
C ASP A 1 -6.14 7.22 10.06
N MET A 2 -6.78 7.02 8.91
CA MET A 2 -7.23 5.72 8.36
C MET A 2 -6.34 5.31 7.17
N PHE A 3 -5.71 4.14 7.26
CA PHE A 3 -4.85 3.55 6.25
C PHE A 3 -5.65 2.64 5.32
N ARG A 4 -5.59 2.91 4.02
CA ARG A 4 -6.35 2.17 3.01
C ARG A 4 -5.39 1.33 2.17
N THR A 5 -5.76 0.08 1.95
CA THR A 5 -4.96 -0.83 1.12
C THR A 5 -4.87 -0.33 -0.32
N VAL A 6 -3.68 -0.43 -0.92
CA VAL A 6 -3.41 0.01 -2.29
C VAL A 6 -2.66 -1.04 -3.13
N CYS A 7 -2.00 -2.02 -2.50
CA CYS A 7 -1.40 -3.13 -3.22
C CYS A 7 -1.08 -4.30 -2.27
N LYS A 8 -0.70 -5.44 -2.85
CA LYS A 8 0.06 -6.50 -2.19
C LYS A 8 1.44 -6.56 -2.86
N VAL A 9 2.52 -6.50 -2.08
CA VAL A 9 3.89 -6.55 -2.60
C VAL A 9 4.55 -7.85 -2.15
N GLY A 10 5.14 -8.57 -3.11
CA GLY A 10 5.84 -9.83 -2.86
C GLY A 10 7.15 -9.96 -3.65
N SER A 11 7.56 -8.90 -4.35
CA SER A 11 8.76 -8.86 -5.17
C SER A 11 9.58 -7.62 -4.83
N GLY A 12 10.88 -7.65 -5.17
CA GLY A 12 11.84 -6.59 -4.82
C GLY A 12 12.50 -6.77 -3.45
N PHE A 13 12.13 -7.81 -2.70
CA PHE A 13 12.84 -8.22 -1.49
C PHE A 13 14.02 -9.13 -1.86
N THR A 14 15.17 -8.89 -1.24
CA THR A 14 16.28 -9.86 -1.28
C THR A 14 16.02 -11.03 -0.33
N ASP A 15 16.72 -12.15 -0.49
CA ASP A 15 16.62 -13.27 0.45
C ASP A 15 16.92 -12.85 1.90
N LYS A 16 17.84 -11.90 2.07
CA LYS A 16 18.16 -11.30 3.36
C LYS A 16 16.98 -10.50 3.92
N ASP A 17 16.34 -9.66 3.11
CA ASP A 17 15.16 -8.89 3.55
C ASP A 17 14.03 -9.82 4.00
N LEU A 18 13.77 -10.89 3.23
CA LEU A 18 12.75 -11.88 3.55
C LEU A 18 13.06 -12.63 4.86
N ALA A 19 14.33 -12.98 5.09
CA ALA A 19 14.75 -13.63 6.32
C ALA A 19 14.63 -12.72 7.56
N GLU A 20 14.86 -11.41 7.42
CA GLU A 20 14.76 -10.45 8.52
C GLU A 20 13.33 -9.94 8.76
N LEU A 21 12.42 -10.08 7.79
CA LEU A 21 11.07 -9.51 7.84
C LEU A 21 10.26 -9.95 9.08
N PRO A 22 10.23 -11.23 9.48
CA PRO A 22 9.48 -11.66 10.66
C PRO A 22 9.96 -10.98 11.93
N GLU A 23 11.27 -10.84 12.13
CA GLU A 23 11.84 -10.19 13.31
C GLU A 23 11.57 -8.68 13.30
N LYS A 24 11.70 -8.02 12.15
CA LYS A 24 11.40 -6.57 12.04
C LYS A 24 9.95 -6.24 12.34
N LEU A 25 9.01 -7.14 12.01
CA LEU A 25 7.57 -6.91 12.18
C LEU A 25 7.01 -7.52 13.46
N ARG A 26 7.81 -8.29 14.21
CA ARG A 26 7.37 -9.09 15.37
C ARG A 26 6.68 -8.25 16.44
N GLU A 27 7.25 -7.08 16.75
CA GLU A 27 6.72 -6.19 17.80
C GLU A 27 5.38 -5.53 17.42
N TYR A 28 5.08 -5.42 16.13
CA TYR A 28 3.85 -4.79 15.63
C TYR A 28 2.73 -5.80 15.39
N ARG A 29 2.97 -7.09 15.58
CA ARG A 29 1.99 -8.14 15.28
C ARG A 29 0.77 -8.03 16.21
N ILE A 30 -0.42 -8.13 15.61
CA ILE A 30 -1.71 -8.14 16.32
C ILE A 30 -2.61 -9.26 15.78
N GLU A 31 -3.57 -9.71 16.60
CA GLU A 31 -4.44 -10.86 16.27
C GLU A 31 -5.60 -10.51 15.32
N HIS A 32 -5.93 -9.23 15.19
CA HIS A 32 -7.06 -8.74 14.40
C HIS A 32 -6.68 -7.56 13.50
N LYS A 33 -7.51 -7.25 12.50
CA LYS A 33 -7.34 -6.03 11.70
C LYS A 33 -7.37 -4.79 12.59
N HIS A 34 -6.32 -3.97 12.51
CA HIS A 34 -6.22 -2.73 13.29
C HIS A 34 -7.38 -1.78 12.96
N PRO A 35 -8.02 -1.08 13.92
CA PRO A 35 -9.15 -0.18 13.66
C PRO A 35 -8.85 0.98 12.69
N ARG A 36 -7.58 1.36 12.58
CA ARG A 36 -7.08 2.36 11.63
C ARG A 36 -6.80 1.80 10.23
N VAL A 37 -7.01 0.50 9.98
CA VAL A 37 -6.76 -0.14 8.69
C VAL A 37 -8.09 -0.50 8.02
N ASP A 38 -8.33 0.12 6.88
CA ASP A 38 -9.46 -0.17 6.01
C ASP A 38 -9.01 -1.10 4.89
N ALA A 39 -9.53 -2.32 4.91
CA ALA A 39 -9.18 -3.40 4.00
C ALA A 39 -10.41 -4.29 3.76
N LEU A 40 -10.62 -4.66 2.50
CA LEU A 40 -11.56 -5.72 2.07
C LEU A 40 -10.90 -7.10 2.05
N LEU A 41 -9.58 -7.11 1.91
CA LEU A 41 -8.76 -8.31 1.87
C LEU A 41 -8.49 -8.81 3.29
N GLU A 42 -8.48 -10.13 3.46
CA GLU A 42 -8.01 -10.79 4.67
C GLU A 42 -6.51 -11.09 4.54
N ALA A 43 -5.77 -10.82 5.62
CA ALA A 43 -4.35 -11.12 5.75
C ALA A 43 -4.16 -12.27 6.75
N ASP A 44 -3.17 -13.12 6.50
CA ASP A 44 -2.84 -14.23 7.41
C ASP A 44 -2.35 -13.73 8.77
N VAL A 45 -1.71 -12.55 8.79
CA VAL A 45 -1.21 -11.88 9.97
C VAL A 45 -1.50 -10.38 9.86
N TRP A 46 -1.99 -9.78 10.94
CA TRP A 46 -2.21 -8.35 11.03
C TRP A 46 -1.10 -7.67 11.83
N PHE A 47 -0.87 -6.40 11.51
CA PHE A 47 0.13 -5.56 12.17
C PHE A 47 -0.46 -4.19 12.52
N GLU A 48 0.03 -3.59 13.60
CA GLU A 48 -0.15 -2.17 13.87
C GLU A 48 0.56 -1.36 12.76
N PRO A 49 -0.09 -0.31 12.21
CA PRO A 49 0.57 0.58 11.25
C PRO A 49 1.74 1.31 11.92
N ALA A 50 2.97 0.86 11.64
CA ALA A 50 4.19 1.43 12.22
C ALA A 50 5.32 1.61 11.20
N VAL A 51 5.43 0.68 10.23
CA VAL A 51 6.57 0.64 9.30
C VAL A 51 6.16 1.18 7.93
N VAL A 52 7.01 2.04 7.36
CA VAL A 52 6.85 2.59 6.02
C VAL A 52 7.95 2.04 5.10
N ILE A 53 7.54 1.57 3.93
CA ILE A 53 8.45 1.13 2.86
C ILE A 53 8.23 1.95 1.60
N GLU A 54 9.27 2.07 0.78
CA GLU A 54 9.14 2.62 -0.56
C GLU A 54 8.80 1.50 -1.55
N VAL A 55 7.73 1.72 -2.32
CA VAL A 55 7.22 0.81 -3.34
C VAL A 55 7.16 1.55 -4.66
N ILE A 56 7.63 0.88 -5.71
CA ILE A 56 7.50 1.35 -7.10
C ILE A 56 6.53 0.44 -7.84
N GLY A 57 5.77 0.99 -8.78
CA GLY A 57 4.93 0.22 -9.70
C GLY A 57 4.86 0.91 -11.06
N ASP A 58 4.27 0.23 -12.03
CA ASP A 58 4.26 0.69 -13.42
C ASP A 58 3.13 1.71 -13.67
N GLU A 59 1.96 1.46 -13.08
CA GLU A 59 0.77 2.30 -13.22
C GLU A 59 -0.17 2.18 -12.02
N ILE A 60 -1.15 3.08 -11.95
CA ILE A 60 -2.28 2.99 -11.00
C ILE A 60 -3.53 2.57 -11.78
N THR A 61 -4.22 1.55 -11.29
CA THR A 61 -5.41 0.96 -11.93
C THR A 61 -6.61 0.94 -11.00
N LEU A 62 -7.81 0.79 -11.56
CA LEU A 62 -9.01 0.50 -10.76
C LEU A 62 -8.93 -0.91 -10.18
N SER A 63 -9.30 -1.06 -8.91
CA SER A 63 -9.29 -2.34 -8.21
C SER A 63 -10.60 -2.57 -7.44
N PRO A 64 -11.23 -3.75 -7.55
CA PRO A 64 -12.38 -4.11 -6.73
C PRO A 64 -11.98 -4.56 -5.31
N THR A 65 -10.69 -4.81 -5.03
CA THR A 65 -10.21 -5.42 -3.78
C THR A 65 -9.46 -4.45 -2.87
N HIS A 66 -9.00 -3.32 -3.39
CA HIS A 66 -8.26 -2.32 -2.65
C HIS A 66 -9.12 -1.11 -2.32
N THR A 67 -9.00 -0.63 -1.08
CA THR A 67 -9.87 0.39 -0.49
C THR A 67 -9.37 1.83 -0.72
N CYS A 68 -8.15 2.00 -1.22
CA CYS A 68 -7.62 3.32 -1.57
C CYS A 68 -8.56 3.99 -2.59
N ALA A 69 -9.09 5.18 -2.26
CA ALA A 69 -10.06 5.89 -3.11
C ALA A 69 -11.30 5.07 -3.51
N PHE A 70 -11.77 4.14 -2.66
CA PHE A 70 -12.95 3.31 -2.93
C PHE A 70 -14.20 4.16 -3.19
N ASN A 71 -14.95 3.83 -4.25
CA ASN A 71 -16.12 4.58 -4.74
C ASN A 71 -15.85 6.04 -5.15
N VAL A 72 -14.59 6.50 -5.20
CA VAL A 72 -14.26 7.89 -5.53
C VAL A 72 -14.12 8.10 -7.04
N ILE A 73 -13.49 7.14 -7.73
CA ILE A 73 -13.27 7.22 -9.18
C ILE A 73 -14.38 6.49 -9.94
N ARG A 74 -14.73 5.28 -9.47
CA ARG A 74 -15.80 4.45 -10.02
C ARG A 74 -16.44 3.67 -8.86
N GLU A 75 -17.76 3.66 -8.83
CA GLU A 75 -18.54 2.89 -7.86
C GLU A 75 -18.16 1.39 -7.90
N GLY A 76 -18.03 0.78 -6.73
CA GLY A 76 -17.61 -0.60 -6.55
C GLY A 76 -16.11 -0.84 -6.73
N SER A 77 -15.29 0.21 -6.82
CA SER A 77 -13.84 0.07 -6.98
C SER A 77 -13.03 1.16 -6.27
N GLY A 78 -11.83 0.80 -5.81
CA GLY A 78 -10.77 1.72 -5.43
C GLY A 78 -9.64 1.73 -6.45
N LEU A 79 -8.46 2.14 -6.00
CA LEU A 79 -7.23 2.25 -6.78
C LEU A 79 -6.17 1.29 -6.27
N ALA A 80 -5.37 0.75 -7.17
CA ALA A 80 -4.26 -0.12 -6.85
C ALA A 80 -3.01 0.20 -7.66
N ILE A 81 -1.85 -0.11 -7.09
CA ILE A 81 -0.57 -0.06 -7.80
C ILE A 81 -0.39 -1.36 -8.57
N ARG A 82 -0.15 -1.27 -9.88
CA ARG A 82 0.13 -2.43 -10.74
C ARG A 82 1.63 -2.73 -10.75
N PHE A 83 1.96 -4.03 -10.70
CA PHE A 83 3.33 -4.55 -10.61
C PHE A 83 4.16 -3.90 -9.47
N PRO A 84 3.62 -3.87 -8.24
CA PRO A 84 4.32 -3.27 -7.11
C PRO A 84 5.59 -4.06 -6.78
N ARG A 85 6.68 -3.35 -6.55
CA ARG A 85 7.99 -3.88 -6.15
C ARG A 85 8.53 -3.06 -4.98
N PHE A 86 9.02 -3.74 -3.96
CA PHE A 86 9.81 -3.09 -2.92
C PHE A 86 11.14 -2.58 -3.52
N THR A 87 11.55 -1.36 -3.18
CA THR A 87 12.78 -0.78 -3.75
C THR A 87 14.05 -1.10 -2.95
N GLY A 88 13.94 -1.85 -1.85
CA GLY A 88 15.03 -2.02 -0.89
C GLY A 88 15.08 -0.93 0.19
N ARG A 89 14.20 0.08 0.12
CA ARG A 89 14.24 1.24 1.02
C ARG A 89 13.17 1.17 2.10
N TRP A 90 13.61 0.85 3.31
CA TRP A 90 12.85 1.08 4.53
C TRP A 90 12.90 2.57 4.89
N ARG A 91 11.74 3.21 5.08
CA ARG A 91 11.63 4.63 5.37
C ARG A 91 11.61 4.87 6.87
N THR A 92 12.74 4.61 7.53
CA THR A 92 12.91 4.85 8.97
C THR A 92 12.87 6.34 9.34
N ASP A 93 12.93 7.21 8.34
CA ASP A 93 12.76 8.66 8.43
C ASP A 93 11.29 9.11 8.42
N LYS A 94 10.32 8.18 8.26
CA LYS A 94 8.90 8.49 8.15
C LYS A 94 8.07 7.74 9.19
N GLY A 95 7.11 8.44 9.78
CA GLY A 95 6.01 7.81 10.50
C GLY A 95 4.93 7.29 9.52
N PRO A 96 4.02 6.41 9.98
CA PRO A 96 2.87 5.95 9.19
C PRO A 96 2.05 7.09 8.58
N GLU A 97 1.87 8.18 9.33
CA GLU A 97 1.11 9.37 8.93
C GLU A 97 1.79 10.18 7.82
N ASP A 98 3.10 9.99 7.60
CA ASP A 98 3.89 10.60 6.52
C ASP A 98 3.90 9.75 5.23
N ALA A 99 3.20 8.61 5.23
CA ALA A 99 3.02 7.78 4.05
C ALA A 99 2.22 8.52 2.97
N THR A 100 2.34 8.02 1.73
CA THR A 100 1.62 8.58 0.58
C THR A 100 0.12 8.61 0.83
N ARG A 101 -0.48 9.79 0.74
CA ARG A 101 -1.89 10.04 1.01
C ARG A 101 -2.75 9.56 -0.15
N VAL A 102 -3.99 9.20 0.16
CA VAL A 102 -5.00 8.80 -0.85
C VAL A 102 -5.17 9.86 -1.94
N LYS A 103 -5.12 11.16 -1.58
CA LYS A 103 -5.20 12.27 -2.54
C LYS A 103 -4.03 12.24 -3.54
N GLU A 104 -2.82 11.95 -3.08
CA GLU A 104 -1.64 11.87 -3.96
C GLU A 104 -1.79 10.71 -4.96
N ILE A 105 -2.29 9.55 -4.51
CA ILE A 105 -2.59 8.41 -5.40
C ILE A 105 -3.66 8.77 -6.44
N ILE A 106 -4.73 9.48 -6.05
CA ILE A 106 -5.76 9.96 -6.98
C ILE A 106 -5.17 10.94 -8.01
N ASP A 107 -4.34 11.87 -7.55
CA ASP A 107 -3.71 12.88 -8.40
C ASP A 107 -2.76 12.22 -9.41
N MET A 108 -1.98 11.22 -8.98
CA MET A 108 -1.12 10.40 -9.86
C MET A 108 -1.93 9.63 -10.89
N TYR A 109 -3.04 8.97 -10.49
CA TYR A 109 -3.92 8.25 -11.41
C TYR A 109 -4.51 9.17 -12.49
N ARG A 110 -5.00 10.36 -12.11
CA ARG A 110 -5.53 11.34 -13.06
C ARG A 110 -4.46 11.89 -13.99
N ALA A 111 -3.23 12.08 -13.50
CA ALA A 111 -2.11 12.52 -14.33
C ALA A 111 -1.72 11.47 -15.39
N GLN A 112 -1.72 10.18 -15.02
CA GLN A 112 -1.49 9.07 -15.95
C GLN A 112 -2.48 9.10 -17.12
N LEU A 113 -3.78 9.24 -16.85
CA LEU A 113 -4.80 9.29 -17.90
C LEU A 113 -4.58 10.44 -18.89
N LYS A 114 -4.18 11.62 -18.39
CA LYS A 114 -3.87 12.78 -19.23
C LYS A 114 -2.68 12.54 -20.14
N ALA A 115 -1.67 11.78 -19.68
CA ALA A 115 -0.49 11.46 -20.46
C ALA A 115 -0.79 10.48 -21.61
N ILE A 116 -1.71 9.55 -21.41
CA ILE A 116 -2.13 8.57 -22.43
C ILE A 116 -3.02 9.21 -23.50
N THR A 117 -3.80 10.24 -23.14
CA THR A 117 -4.69 10.94 -24.07
C THR A 117 -4.02 12.02 -24.92
N LYS A 118 -2.72 12.27 -24.73
CA LYS A 118 -1.91 13.18 -25.54
C LYS A 118 -1.16 12.40 -26.62
#